data_AF-A0A9R0WU82-F1
#
_entry.id   AF-A0A9R0WU82-F1
#
_cell.length_a   1.000
_cell.length_b   1.000
_cell.length_c   1.000
_cell.angle_alpha   90.00
_cell.angle_beta   90.00
_cell.angle_gamma   90.00
#
_symmetry.space_group_name_H-M   'P 1'
#
loop_
_entity.id
_entity.type
_entity.pdbx_description
1 polymer ?
#
loop_
_entity_poly.entity_id
_entity_poly.type
_entity_poly.pdbx_seq_one_letter_code
_entity_poly.pdbx_strand_id
1 'polypeptide(L)'
;MQMWIKPVAIRSQLNHLKKLFIANLAMNWGTFWILTLLAAAPALESLHVHFDSEKASASGLLDVQAEHHHHHYHLKELMVVGFNGVAWQTGFVKGIMQASPILEHVHLLDGHVVEDEEQELVGLEIVRRRREWHECERLEVLDELTDGSSSLHPKIVLE
;
A
#
# COMPACT_ATOMS: atom_id res chain seq x y z
N MET A 1 -22.14 11.04 5.41
CA MET A 1 -22.86 9.74 5.47
C MET A 1 -21.83 8.66 5.72
N GLN A 2 -21.87 7.97 6.86
CA GLN A 2 -20.93 6.88 7.14
C GLN A 2 -21.48 5.58 6.55
N MET A 3 -20.72 4.93 5.66
CA MET A 3 -21.09 3.65 5.03
C MET A 3 -20.23 2.54 5.60
N TRP A 4 -20.85 1.61 6.33
CA TRP A 4 -20.18 0.44 6.88
C TRP A 4 -20.20 -0.68 5.85
N ILE A 5 -19.05 -0.98 5.25
CA ILE A 5 -18.94 -2.00 4.21
C ILE A 5 -18.44 -3.30 4.83
N LYS A 6 -19.21 -4.38 4.68
CA LYS A 6 -18.76 -5.73 5.04
C LYS A 6 -17.86 -6.29 3.93
N PRO A 7 -16.73 -6.96 4.26
CA PRO A 7 -15.72 -7.38 3.27
C PRO A 7 -16.28 -8.37 2.25
N VAL A 8 -17.22 -9.21 2.69
CA VAL A 8 -17.87 -10.23 1.84
C VAL A 8 -18.80 -9.60 0.79
N ALA A 9 -19.30 -8.38 1.03
CA ALA A 9 -20.26 -7.70 0.16
C ALA A 9 -19.59 -6.94 -1.01
N ILE A 10 -18.27 -6.74 -0.99
CA ILE A 10 -17.55 -5.94 -2.00
C ILE A 10 -17.24 -6.76 -3.26
N ARG A 11 -17.39 -8.09 -3.21
CA ARG A 11 -17.07 -8.98 -4.33
C ARG A 11 -17.75 -8.45 -5.60
N SER A 12 -16.94 -8.01 -6.57
CA SER A 12 -17.32 -7.52 -7.92
C SER A 12 -18.07 -6.17 -8.06
N GLN A 13 -18.04 -5.28 -7.06
CA GLN A 13 -18.80 -4.00 -7.15
C GLN A 13 -17.98 -2.78 -7.60
N LEU A 14 -16.65 -2.86 -7.63
CA LEU A 14 -15.77 -1.71 -7.91
C LEU A 14 -15.11 -1.80 -9.31
N ASN A 15 -15.84 -2.33 -10.30
CA ASN A 15 -15.31 -2.65 -11.63
C ASN A 15 -14.80 -1.44 -12.44
N HIS A 16 -15.16 -0.23 -12.04
CA HIS A 16 -14.74 1.01 -12.68
C HIS A 16 -13.83 1.86 -11.78
N LEU A 17 -13.51 1.37 -10.58
CA LEU A 17 -12.66 2.09 -9.65
C LEU A 17 -11.22 2.06 -10.16
N LYS A 18 -10.69 3.21 -10.56
CA LYS A 18 -9.32 3.38 -11.07
C LYS A 18 -8.32 3.80 -10.01
N LYS A 19 -8.79 4.49 -8.96
CA LYS A 19 -7.93 5.00 -7.89
C LYS A 19 -8.54 4.63 -6.55
N LEU A 20 -7.72 4.10 -5.64
CA LEU A 20 -8.13 3.70 -4.31
C LEU A 20 -7.16 4.28 -3.30
N PHE A 21 -7.69 5.08 -2.38
CA PHE A 21 -6.95 5.64 -1.27
C PHE A 21 -7.46 5.03 0.03
N ILE A 22 -6.55 4.51 0.84
CA ILE A 22 -6.85 3.88 2.14
C ILE A 22 -5.94 4.53 3.18
N ALA A 23 -6.54 5.20 4.17
CA ALA A 23 -5.80 5.82 5.27
C ALA A 23 -6.23 5.34 6.64
N ASN A 24 -5.38 5.64 7.63
CA ASN A 24 -5.57 5.34 9.05
C ASN A 24 -5.71 3.85 9.34
N LEU A 25 -4.94 3.01 8.63
CA LEU A 25 -4.95 1.58 8.83
C LEU A 25 -4.28 1.19 10.15
N ALA A 26 -5.05 0.56 11.04
CA ALA A 26 -4.51 -0.13 12.21
C ALA A 26 -3.84 -1.45 11.79
N MET A 27 -2.66 -1.73 12.36
CA MET A 27 -1.71 -2.76 11.92
C MET A 27 -2.29 -4.18 11.83
N ASN A 28 -3.27 -4.53 12.67
CA ASN A 28 -3.88 -5.85 12.74
C ASN A 28 -5.01 -6.08 11.72
N TRP A 29 -5.49 -5.04 11.03
CA TRP A 29 -6.61 -5.09 10.07
C TRP A 29 -6.21 -4.60 8.68
N GLY A 30 -4.95 -4.22 8.41
CA GLY A 30 -4.56 -3.57 7.16
C GLY A 30 -4.52 -4.51 5.94
N THR A 31 -3.58 -5.45 5.94
CA THR A 31 -3.17 -6.16 4.71
C THR A 31 -4.28 -7.01 4.09
N PHE A 32 -4.99 -7.82 4.89
CA PHE A 32 -6.08 -8.67 4.40
C PHE A 32 -7.18 -7.85 3.71
N TRP A 33 -7.52 -6.69 4.27
CA TRP A 33 -8.56 -5.82 3.74
C TRP A 33 -8.12 -5.09 2.48
N ILE A 34 -6.86 -4.62 2.42
CA ILE A 34 -6.31 -4.03 1.19
C ILE A 34 -6.35 -5.05 0.06
N LEU A 35 -5.88 -6.28 0.28
CA LEU A 35 -5.89 -7.33 -0.74
C LEU A 35 -7.32 -7.71 -1.17
N THR A 36 -8.27 -7.73 -0.23
CA THR A 36 -9.68 -7.99 -0.53
C THR A 36 -10.29 -6.88 -1.39
N LEU A 37 -9.98 -5.61 -1.10
CA LEU A 37 -10.42 -4.46 -1.90
C LEU A 37 -9.79 -4.47 -3.30
N LEU A 38 -8.51 -4.81 -3.38
CA LEU A 38 -7.77 -4.90 -4.63
C LEU A 38 -8.35 -6.01 -5.52
N ALA A 39 -8.69 -7.16 -4.95
CA ALA A 39 -9.41 -8.23 -5.67
C ALA A 39 -10.82 -7.81 -6.14
N ALA A 40 -11.46 -6.87 -5.43
CA ALA A 40 -12.79 -6.36 -5.79
C ALA A 40 -12.77 -5.21 -6.81
N ALA A 41 -11.59 -4.64 -7.10
CA ALA A 41 -11.39 -3.51 -8.01
C ALA A 41 -10.47 -3.91 -9.19
N PRO A 42 -10.95 -4.71 -10.16
CA PRO A 42 -10.11 -5.29 -11.22
C PRO A 42 -9.54 -4.26 -12.21
N ALA A 43 -10.13 -3.07 -12.29
CA ALA A 43 -9.67 -1.97 -13.15
C ALA A 43 -8.83 -0.93 -12.39
N LEU A 44 -8.35 -1.27 -11.19
CA LEU A 44 -7.58 -0.34 -10.37
C LEU A 44 -6.23 -0.04 -11.03
N GLU A 45 -5.96 1.24 -11.26
CA GLU A 45 -4.73 1.74 -11.87
C GLU A 45 -3.76 2.30 -10.82
N SER A 46 -4.27 2.83 -9.70
CA SER A 46 -3.46 3.46 -8.65
C SER A 46 -3.97 3.11 -7.24
N LEU A 47 -3.06 2.62 -6.39
CA LEU A 47 -3.33 2.23 -5.00
C LEU A 47 -2.47 3.06 -4.05
N HIS A 48 -3.12 3.78 -3.15
CA HIS A 48 -2.48 4.62 -2.15
C HIS A 48 -2.86 4.12 -0.76
N VAL A 49 -1.87 3.78 0.06
CA VAL A 49 -2.04 3.21 1.40
C VAL A 49 -1.28 4.05 2.41
N HIS A 50 -1.93 4.39 3.52
CA HIS A 50 -1.28 5.05 4.65
C HIS A 50 -1.26 4.16 5.89
N PHE A 51 -0.05 3.91 6.39
CA PHE A 51 0.23 3.20 7.62
C PHE A 51 0.44 4.19 8.77
N ASP A 52 -0.41 4.13 9.78
CA ASP A 52 -0.28 4.96 10.97
C ASP A 52 0.79 4.35 11.91
N SER A 53 2.01 4.87 11.82
CA SER A 53 3.18 4.42 12.58
C SER A 53 3.02 4.65 14.10
N GLU A 54 2.24 5.65 14.53
CA GLU A 54 2.06 5.95 15.96
C GLU A 54 1.21 4.91 16.70
N LYS A 55 0.47 4.07 15.96
CA LYS A 55 -0.35 2.97 16.51
C LYS A 55 0.28 1.59 16.31
N ALA A 56 1.57 1.53 15.95
CA ALA A 56 2.29 0.28 15.73
C ALA A 56 2.62 -0.44 17.05
N SER A 57 1.63 -1.08 17.69
CA SER A 57 1.92 -2.06 18.75
C SER A 57 2.40 -3.36 18.12
N ALA A 58 3.56 -3.85 18.56
CA ALA A 58 4.18 -5.11 18.14
C ALA A 58 3.24 -6.31 18.34
N SER A 59 2.40 -6.62 17.34
CA SER A 59 1.57 -7.81 17.36
C SER A 59 1.29 -8.30 15.95
N GLY A 60 1.86 -9.47 15.68
CA GLY A 60 1.41 -10.39 14.63
C GLY A 60 1.93 -10.06 13.25
N LEU A 61 3.10 -10.62 12.92
CA LEU A 61 3.41 -11.03 11.57
C LEU A 61 2.24 -11.93 11.12
N LEU A 62 1.25 -11.35 10.42
CA LEU A 62 0.28 -12.17 9.71
C LEU A 62 1.07 -12.74 8.55
N ASP A 63 1.47 -13.99 8.73
CA ASP A 63 1.93 -14.89 7.67
C ASP A 63 0.78 -15.02 6.68
N VAL A 64 0.59 -13.99 5.85
CA VAL A 64 -0.34 -14.02 4.73
C VAL A 64 0.40 -14.74 3.61
N GLN A 65 0.69 -16.02 3.86
CA GLN A 65 0.81 -17.03 2.84
C GLN A 65 -0.59 -17.31 2.28
N ALA A 66 -1.29 -16.26 1.87
CA ALA A 66 -2.51 -16.41 1.12
C ALA A 66 -2.09 -16.52 -0.33
N GLU A 67 -2.15 -17.75 -0.83
CA GLU A 67 -2.17 -18.09 -2.25
C GLU A 67 -3.31 -17.32 -2.95
N HIS A 68 -3.09 -16.04 -3.20
CA HIS A 68 -3.97 -15.22 -3.99
C HIS A 68 -3.19 -14.84 -5.23
N HIS A 69 -3.14 -15.77 -6.18
CA HIS A 69 -2.66 -15.57 -7.55
C HIS A 69 -3.61 -14.67 -8.36
N HIS A 70 -4.09 -13.58 -7.75
CA HIS A 70 -4.82 -12.55 -8.46
C HIS A 70 -3.78 -11.59 -9.00
N HIS A 71 -3.45 -11.74 -10.28
CA HIS A 71 -2.64 -10.76 -10.97
C HIS A 71 -3.44 -9.46 -11.11
N HIS A 72 -2.86 -8.35 -10.66
CA HIS A 72 -3.44 -7.02 -10.75
C HIS A 72 -2.96 -6.34 -12.04
N TYR A 73 -3.49 -6.81 -13.17
CA TYR A 73 -3.03 -6.43 -14.51
C TYR A 73 -3.26 -4.97 -14.92
N HIS A 74 -3.92 -4.17 -14.09
CA HIS A 74 -4.17 -2.75 -14.38
C HIS A 74 -3.40 -1.82 -13.45
N LEU A 75 -2.80 -2.33 -12.37
CA LEU A 75 -2.15 -1.52 -11.36
C LEU A 75 -0.80 -1.01 -11.87
N LYS A 76 -0.70 0.32 -12.00
CA LYS A 76 0.49 1.03 -12.51
C LYS A 76 1.23 1.79 -11.43
N GLU A 77 0.52 2.23 -10.40
CA GLU A 77 1.07 3.05 -9.33
C GLU A 77 0.72 2.48 -7.94
N LEU A 78 1.75 2.38 -7.10
CA LEU A 78 1.62 2.09 -5.67
C LEU A 78 2.25 3.24 -4.89
N MET A 79 1.49 3.81 -3.95
CA MET A 79 1.99 4.78 -2.98
C MET A 79 1.76 4.26 -1.56
N VAL A 80 2.81 4.26 -0.75
CA VAL A 80 2.77 3.91 0.67
C VAL A 80 3.26 5.10 1.49
N VAL A 81 2.41 5.63 2.35
CA VAL A 81 2.73 6.71 3.29
C VAL A 81 2.90 6.12 4.70
N GLY A 82 3.85 6.64 5.46
CA GLY A 82 4.22 6.08 6.77
C GLY A 82 5.09 4.83 6.65
N PHE A 83 5.82 4.72 5.54
CA PHE A 83 6.75 3.61 5.30
C PHE A 83 8.03 3.82 6.12
N ASN A 84 8.29 2.92 7.06
CA ASN A 84 9.46 2.96 7.94
C ASN A 84 10.48 1.85 7.66
N GLY A 85 10.21 0.97 6.69
CA GLY A 85 11.14 -0.08 6.24
C GLY A 85 11.13 -1.35 7.09
N VAL A 86 10.15 -1.52 7.98
CA VAL A 86 10.01 -2.77 8.74
C VAL A 86 9.59 -3.93 7.83
N ALA A 87 10.05 -5.14 8.16
CA ALA A 87 9.91 -6.33 7.33
C ALA A 87 8.49 -6.59 6.79
N TRP A 88 7.44 -6.34 7.59
CA TRP A 88 6.06 -6.57 7.12
C TRP A 88 5.62 -5.56 6.06
N GLN A 89 6.08 -4.31 6.11
CA GLN A 89 5.78 -3.30 5.09
C GLN A 89 6.53 -3.64 3.80
N THR A 90 7.80 -4.02 3.91
CA THR A 90 8.60 -4.46 2.78
C THR A 90 8.00 -5.70 2.13
N GLY A 91 7.58 -6.69 2.92
CA GLY A 91 6.87 -7.88 2.43
C GLY A 91 5.54 -7.56 1.75
N PHE A 92 4.75 -6.62 2.29
CA PHE A 92 3.52 -6.15 1.64
C PHE A 92 3.80 -5.52 0.27
N VAL A 93 4.75 -4.59 0.19
CA VAL A 93 5.11 -3.90 -1.06
C VAL A 93 5.64 -4.91 -2.08
N LYS A 94 6.52 -5.83 -1.65
CA LYS A 94 7.03 -6.92 -2.50
C LYS A 94 5.90 -7.79 -3.05
N GLY A 95 4.93 -8.16 -2.22
CA GLY A 95 3.77 -8.93 -2.65
C GLY A 95 2.93 -8.22 -3.73
N ILE A 96 2.69 -6.91 -3.57
CA ILE A 96 1.97 -6.12 -4.59
C ILE A 96 2.77 -6.01 -5.88
N MET A 97 4.08 -5.76 -5.80
CA MET A 97 4.98 -5.71 -6.96
C MET A 97 4.95 -7.03 -7.74
N GLN A 98 5.04 -8.17 -7.04
CA GLN A 98 4.99 -9.50 -7.66
C GLN A 98 3.63 -9.80 -8.29
N ALA A 99 2.53 -9.33 -7.68
CA ALA A 99 1.18 -9.52 -8.22
C ALA A 99 0.84 -8.56 -9.37
N SER A 100 1.65 -7.51 -9.62
CA SER A 100 1.31 -6.41 -10.53
C SER A 100 2.38 -6.26 -11.63
N PRO A 101 2.31 -7.06 -12.71
CA PRO A 101 3.39 -7.15 -13.71
C PRO A 101 3.58 -5.88 -14.56
N ILE A 102 2.58 -4.98 -14.58
CA ILE A 102 2.65 -3.70 -15.29
C ILE A 102 2.87 -2.51 -14.35
N LEU A 103 3.26 -2.76 -13.10
CA LEU A 103 3.52 -1.70 -12.13
C LEU A 103 4.71 -0.86 -12.61
N GLU A 104 4.49 0.44 -12.75
CA GLU A 104 5.49 1.38 -13.28
C GLU A 104 6.14 2.18 -12.15
N HIS A 105 5.38 2.51 -11.10
CA HIS A 105 5.78 3.43 -10.05
C HIS A 105 5.48 2.88 -8.65
N VAL A 106 6.48 2.95 -7.77
CA VAL A 106 6.35 2.65 -6.33
C VAL A 106 6.91 3.83 -5.54
N HIS A 107 6.06 4.50 -4.78
CA HIS A 107 6.41 5.62 -3.91
C HIS A 107 6.30 5.20 -2.46
N LEU A 108 7.43 5.19 -1.75
CA LEU A 108 7.52 4.83 -0.33
C LEU A 108 7.94 6.09 0.42
N LEU A 109 7.00 6.66 1.17
CA LEU A 109 7.14 7.96 1.82
C LEU A 109 7.09 7.80 3.34
N ASP A 110 8.03 8.42 4.05
CA ASP A 110 7.81 8.74 5.46
C ASP A 110 6.81 9.89 5.62
N GLY A 111 6.02 9.85 6.69
CA GLY A 111 5.00 10.86 6.96
C GLY A 111 3.70 10.28 7.48
N HIS A 112 2.69 11.15 7.54
CA HIS A 112 1.36 10.83 8.00
C HIS A 112 0.31 11.52 7.14
N VAL A 113 -0.91 11.00 7.15
CA VAL A 113 -2.06 11.64 6.50
C VAL A 113 -2.88 12.38 7.54
N VAL A 114 -3.20 13.64 7.26
CA VAL A 114 -4.12 14.46 8.06
C VAL A 114 -5.40 14.72 7.27
N GLU A 115 -6.51 14.87 7.97
CA GLU A 115 -7.75 15.35 7.38
C GLU A 115 -7.63 16.86 7.18
N ASP A 116 -7.81 17.32 5.96
CA ASP A 116 -7.92 18.74 5.64
C ASP A 116 -9.31 19.22 6.09
N GLU A 117 -9.34 19.85 7.27
CA GLU A 117 -10.58 20.38 7.87
C GLU A 117 -11.15 21.59 7.10
N GLU A 118 -10.41 22.17 6.13
CA GLU A 118 -10.81 23.38 5.42
C GLU A 118 -11.61 23.11 4.12
N GLN A 119 -11.71 21.86 3.65
CA GLN A 119 -12.43 21.52 2.41
C GLN A 119 -13.78 20.80 2.64
N GLU A 120 -14.84 21.26 1.96
CA GLU A 120 -16.21 20.70 2.04
C GLU A 120 -16.32 19.23 1.55
N LEU A 121 -15.33 18.77 0.80
CA LEU A 121 -15.04 17.35 0.57
C LEU A 121 -13.79 17.04 1.39
N VAL A 122 -13.91 16.22 2.45
CA VAL A 122 -12.79 15.84 3.33
C VAL A 122 -11.58 15.43 2.49
N GLY A 123 -10.66 16.37 2.31
CA GLY A 123 -9.42 16.16 1.57
C GLY A 123 -8.47 15.43 2.50
N LEU A 124 -7.75 14.44 2.01
CA LEU A 124 -6.69 13.79 2.77
C LEU A 124 -5.38 14.43 2.32
N GLU A 125 -4.71 15.15 3.22
CA GLU A 125 -3.42 15.76 2.94
C GLU A 125 -2.31 14.81 3.41
N ILE A 126 -1.36 14.52 2.51
CA ILE A 126 -0.16 13.76 2.84
C ILE A 126 0.87 14.72 3.40
N VAL A 127 1.06 14.70 4.71
CA VAL A 127 2.12 15.44 5.39
C VAL A 127 3.38 14.59 5.37
N ARG A 128 4.24 14.86 4.38
CA ARG A 128 5.54 14.19 4.24
C ARG A 128 6.45 14.57 5.41
N ARG A 129 7.00 13.57 6.08
CA ARG A 129 8.16 13.77 6.96
C ARG A 129 9.40 13.47 6.13
N ARG A 130 10.32 14.43 6.03
CA ARG A 130 11.56 14.21 5.29
C ARG A 130 12.48 13.40 6.18
N ARG A 131 12.53 12.09 5.98
CA ARG A 131 13.51 11.22 6.64
C ARG A 131 14.76 11.17 5.79
N GLU A 132 15.92 11.33 6.42
CA GLU A 132 17.18 10.96 5.79
C GLU A 132 17.40 9.46 6.03
N TRP A 133 17.22 8.66 4.99
CA TRP A 133 17.53 7.24 5.03
C TRP A 133 19.05 7.06 5.14
N HIS A 134 19.50 6.25 6.10
CA HIS A 134 20.88 5.81 6.11
C HIS A 134 21.13 4.94 4.87
N GLU A 135 22.29 5.07 4.22
CA GLU A 135 22.57 4.41 2.94
C GLU A 135 22.43 2.88 3.03
N CYS A 136 22.92 2.27 4.11
CA CYS A 136 22.77 0.84 4.36
C CYS A 136 21.30 0.42 4.48
N GLU A 137 20.49 1.13 5.29
CA GLU A 137 19.06 0.83 5.46
C GLU A 137 18.31 0.93 4.13
N ARG A 138 18.62 1.98 3.35
CA ARG A 138 18.03 2.17 2.02
C ARG A 138 18.39 1.02 1.07
N LEU A 139 19.64 0.58 1.07
CA LEU A 139 20.08 -0.54 0.23
C LEU A 139 19.42 -1.85 0.65
N GLU A 140 19.31 -2.12 1.94
CA GLU A 140 18.64 -3.33 2.47
C GLU A 140 17.18 -3.39 2.00
N VAL A 141 16.43 -2.30 2.13
CA VAL A 141 15.03 -2.24 1.66
C VAL A 141 14.94 -2.45 0.16
N LEU A 142 15.78 -1.78 -0.62
CA LEU A 142 15.76 -1.90 -2.09
C LEU A 142 16.15 -3.29 -2.57
N ASP A 143 17.14 -3.91 -1.94
CA ASP A 143 17.57 -5.28 -2.22
C ASP A 143 16.43 -6.26 -1.91
N GLU A 144 15.79 -6.15 -0.74
CA GLU A 144 14.67 -7.02 -0.37
C GLU A 144 13.50 -6.89 -1.36
N LEU A 145 13.17 -5.68 -1.82
CA LEU A 145 12.09 -5.43 -2.79
C LEU A 145 12.42 -5.94 -4.20
N THR A 146 13.70 -5.96 -4.59
CA THR A 146 14.12 -6.35 -5.94
C THR A 146 14.58 -7.80 -6.04
N ASP A 147 14.93 -8.42 -4.91
CA ASP A 147 15.38 -9.80 -4.83
C ASP A 147 14.34 -10.79 -5.37
N GLY A 148 14.82 -11.71 -6.22
CA GLY A 148 14.02 -12.77 -6.84
C GLY A 148 13.11 -12.33 -8.01
N SER A 149 13.15 -11.08 -8.46
CA SER A 149 12.31 -10.59 -9.57
C SER A 149 13.09 -10.51 -10.89
N SER A 150 12.67 -11.26 -11.92
CA SER A 150 13.37 -11.34 -13.22
C SER A 150 12.79 -10.45 -14.34
N SER A 151 11.83 -9.59 -14.03
CA SER A 151 11.17 -8.69 -15.00
C SER A 151 11.31 -7.22 -14.60
N LEU A 152 11.12 -6.31 -15.56
CA LEU A 152 11.14 -4.85 -15.42
C LEU A 152 10.82 -4.38 -14.00
N HIS A 153 11.80 -3.78 -13.33
CA HIS A 153 11.59 -3.23 -12.01
C HIS A 153 10.80 -1.92 -12.13
N PRO A 154 9.71 -1.74 -11.36
CA PRO A 154 9.08 -0.44 -11.25
C PRO A 154 10.10 0.59 -10.78
N LYS A 155 9.88 1.86 -11.13
CA LYS A 155 10.66 2.95 -10.56
C LYS A 155 10.29 3.10 -9.09
N ILE A 156 11.19 2.66 -8.20
CA ILE A 156 11.03 2.79 -6.74
C ILE A 156 11.62 4.14 -6.30
N VAL A 157 10.80 4.94 -5.63
CA VAL A 157 11.18 6.20 -4.99
C VAL A 157 11.00 6.01 -3.48
N LEU A 158 12.11 6.10 -2.74
CA LEU A 158 12.14 6.01 -1.29
C LEU A 158 12.51 7.39 -0.73
N GLU A 159 11.60 8.01 0.01
CA GLU A 159 11.71 9.38 0.57
C GLU A 159 11.49 9.43 2.09
#